data_AF-A0A1I7SIM2-F1
#
_entry.id   AF-A0A1I7SIM2-F1
#
_cell.length_a   1.000
_cell.length_b   1.000
_cell.length_c   1.000
_cell.angle_alpha   90.00
_cell.angle_beta   90.00
_cell.angle_gamma   90.00
#
_symmetry.space_group_name_H-M   'P 1'
#
loop_
_entity.id
_entity.type
_entity.pdbx_description
1 polymer ?
#
loop_
_entity_poly.entity_id
_entity_poly.type
_entity_poly.pdbx_seq_one_letter_code
_entity_poly.pdbx_strand_id
1 'polypeptide(L)'
;MQTYCKNTCGLCASSSPKPQPTKECNDGATNCADFISQCGTPKIQEYCKHTCGLCGSSPAPPAPPSSSCVDGATNCAQFSGQCGTPKMKTFCKKTCGVC
;
A
#
# COMPACT_ATOMS: atom_id res chain seq x y z
N MET A 1 50.51 7.86 5.53
CA MET A 1 49.84 8.97 6.25
C MET A 1 48.42 8.54 6.56
N GLN A 2 48.22 8.01 7.77
CA GLN A 2 46.97 7.88 8.53
C GLN A 2 45.80 7.03 7.99
N THR A 3 44.96 6.36 8.78
CA THR A 3 44.93 5.86 10.17
C THR A 3 43.48 5.35 10.30
N TYR A 4 43.29 4.02 10.36
CA TYR A 4 42.15 3.31 10.98
C TYR A 4 40.75 3.44 10.36
N CYS A 5 40.24 2.32 9.84
CA CYS A 5 38.94 1.80 10.26
C CYS A 5 38.94 0.26 10.20
N LYS A 6 39.52 -0.37 11.22
CA LYS A 6 39.14 -1.73 11.65
C LYS A 6 38.03 -1.53 12.67
N ASN A 7 36.81 -1.99 12.38
CA ASN A 7 35.95 -2.69 13.32
C ASN A 7 34.77 -3.27 12.52
N THR A 8 34.79 -4.57 12.21
CA THR A 8 34.30 -5.65 13.09
C THR A 8 32.78 -5.82 12.95
N CYS A 9 32.42 -6.99 12.44
CA CYS A 9 31.12 -7.65 12.47
C CYS A 9 30.05 -7.25 11.43
N GLY A 10 29.61 -8.29 10.70
CA GLY A 10 28.18 -8.43 10.44
C GLY A 10 27.79 -8.41 8.98
N LEU A 11 27.90 -9.57 8.34
CA LEU A 11 27.01 -9.98 7.26
C LEU A 11 25.57 -9.54 7.54
N CYS A 12 25.01 -8.69 6.67
CA CYS A 12 23.65 -8.85 6.16
C CYS A 12 23.41 -7.87 5.01
N ALA A 13 23.08 -8.44 3.86
CA ALA A 13 22.64 -7.75 2.66
C ALA A 13 21.52 -6.75 2.99
N SER A 14 21.79 -5.47 2.78
CA SER A 14 20.74 -4.46 2.63
C SER A 14 20.84 -3.94 1.21
N SER A 15 20.12 -4.63 0.32
CA SER A 15 19.76 -4.11 -0.99
C SER A 15 19.17 -2.73 -0.78
N SER A 16 19.98 -1.70 -1.03
CA SER A 16 19.49 -0.32 -1.02
C SER A 16 18.32 -0.26 -2.01
N PRO A 17 17.14 0.27 -1.64
CA PRO A 17 16.12 0.56 -2.63
C PRO A 17 16.74 1.57 -3.59
N LYS A 18 17.08 1.13 -4.80
CA LYS A 18 17.32 2.01 -5.92
C LYS A 18 16.19 3.03 -5.92
N PRO A 19 16.45 4.36 -6.04
CA PRO A 19 15.37 5.33 -6.19
C PRO A 19 14.49 4.83 -7.33
N GLN A 20 13.31 4.35 -6.96
CA GLN A 20 12.32 3.86 -7.90
C GLN A 20 12.01 5.09 -8.75
N PRO A 21 12.12 5.03 -10.10
CA PRO A 21 11.66 6.15 -10.90
C PRO A 21 10.23 6.38 -10.46
N THR A 22 9.95 7.58 -9.92
CA THR A 22 8.59 8.07 -9.80
C THR A 22 8.00 7.83 -11.17
N LYS A 23 7.16 6.80 -11.31
CA LYS A 23 6.54 6.48 -12.58
C LYS A 23 5.63 7.66 -12.86
N GLU A 24 6.17 8.64 -13.58
CA GLU A 24 5.39 9.75 -14.07
C GLU A 24 4.20 9.14 -14.75
N CYS A 25 3.02 9.47 -14.22
CA CYS A 25 1.81 8.90 -14.72
C CYS A 25 1.39 9.68 -15.94
N ASN A 26 2.08 9.37 -17.03
CA ASN A 26 1.90 9.95 -18.35
C ASN A 26 1.41 8.88 -19.30
N ASP A 27 0.78 9.30 -20.38
CA ASP A 27 0.45 8.41 -21.48
C ASP A 27 1.74 7.95 -22.18
N GLY A 28 1.83 6.66 -22.47
CA GLY A 28 2.87 6.06 -23.29
C GLY A 28 2.56 6.07 -24.79
N ALA A 29 1.38 6.53 -25.19
CA ALA A 29 0.97 6.68 -26.58
C ALA A 29 0.49 8.12 -26.86
N THR A 30 0.73 8.61 -28.08
CA THR A 30 0.42 10.00 -28.48
C THR A 30 -1.02 10.18 -28.95
N ASN A 31 -1.70 9.10 -29.31
CA ASN A 31 -3.06 9.08 -29.85
C ASN A 31 -4.13 8.76 -28.81
N CYS A 32 -3.82 8.84 -27.51
CA CYS A 32 -4.75 8.45 -26.44
C CYS A 32 -6.11 9.19 -26.45
N ALA A 33 -6.15 10.43 -26.94
CA ALA A 33 -7.38 11.20 -27.09
C ALA A 33 -8.42 10.52 -28.00
N ASP A 34 -7.97 9.77 -29.02
CA ASP A 34 -8.85 9.02 -29.92
C ASP A 34 -9.45 7.76 -29.28
N PHE A 35 -8.87 7.28 -28.17
CA PHE A 35 -9.21 6.00 -27.52
C PHE A 35 -9.84 6.18 -26.13
N ILE A 36 -10.29 7.39 -25.77
CA ILE A 36 -10.94 7.67 -24.48
C ILE A 36 -12.13 6.72 -24.22
N SER A 37 -12.93 6.42 -25.25
CA SER A 37 -14.06 5.49 -25.14
C SER A 37 -13.66 4.04 -24.85
N GLN A 38 -12.37 3.70 -25.01
CA GLN A 38 -11.82 2.35 -24.86
C GLN A 38 -11.00 2.18 -23.58
N CYS A 39 -11.09 3.12 -22.63
CA CYS A 39 -10.45 3.03 -21.32
C CYS A 39 -10.86 1.82 -20.47
N GLY A 40 -11.85 1.03 -20.90
CA GLY A 40 -12.18 -0.28 -20.31
C GLY A 40 -11.28 -1.43 -20.78
N THR A 41 -10.43 -1.21 -21.79
CA THR A 41 -9.55 -2.26 -22.33
C THR A 41 -8.17 -2.24 -21.67
N PRO A 42 -7.60 -3.40 -21.28
CA PRO A 42 -6.31 -3.45 -20.56
C PRO A 42 -5.17 -2.72 -21.29
N LYS A 43 -5.16 -2.81 -22.62
CA LYS A 43 -4.15 -2.17 -23.46
C LYS A 43 -4.25 -0.64 -23.37
N ILE A 44 -5.44 -0.07 -23.49
CA ILE A 44 -5.61 1.38 -23.38
C ILE A 44 -5.33 1.86 -21.95
N GLN A 45 -5.64 1.07 -20.93
CA GLN A 45 -5.28 1.39 -19.54
C GLN A 45 -3.77 1.44 -19.31
N GLU A 46 -2.98 0.59 -19.97
CA GLU A 46 -1.51 0.57 -19.87
C GLU A 46 -0.86 1.77 -20.57
N TYR A 47 -1.27 2.03 -21.82
CA TYR A 47 -0.68 3.06 -22.67
C TYR A 47 -1.29 4.45 -22.46
N CYS A 48 -2.54 4.54 -22.03
CA CYS A 48 -3.30 5.79 -21.89
C CYS A 48 -3.75 6.05 -20.45
N LYS A 49 -2.95 5.62 -19.47
CA LYS A 49 -3.26 5.74 -18.02
C LYS A 49 -3.60 7.17 -17.57
N HIS A 50 -2.99 8.19 -18.15
CA HIS A 50 -3.28 9.59 -17.80
C HIS A 50 -4.58 10.05 -18.46
N THR A 51 -4.70 9.84 -19.78
CA THR A 51 -5.93 10.14 -20.52
C THR A 51 -7.15 9.39 -19.96
N CYS A 52 -6.98 8.17 -19.45
CA CYS A 52 -8.02 7.36 -18.84
C CYS A 52 -8.26 7.67 -17.34
N GLY A 53 -7.58 8.66 -16.77
CA GLY A 53 -7.77 9.04 -15.36
C GLY A 53 -7.26 8.01 -14.34
N LEU A 54 -6.45 7.05 -14.76
CA LEU A 54 -5.89 5.99 -13.90
C LEU A 54 -4.69 6.48 -13.08
N CYS A 55 -4.22 7.69 -13.37
CA CYS A 55 -3.12 8.35 -12.67
C CYS A 55 -3.45 8.85 -11.26
N GLY A 56 -4.68 8.61 -10.79
CA GLY A 56 -5.14 8.96 -9.44
C GLY A 56 -5.02 7.86 -8.39
N SER A 57 -4.38 6.72 -8.68
CA SER A 57 -4.25 5.62 -7.72
C SER A 57 -2.79 5.36 -7.35
N SER A 58 -2.23 6.29 -6.58
CA SER A 58 -1.41 5.78 -5.47
C SER A 58 -2.32 4.85 -4.66
N PRO A 59 -1.91 3.64 -4.23
CA PRO A 59 -2.71 2.93 -3.25
C PRO A 59 -2.90 3.91 -2.09
N ALA A 60 -4.12 4.42 -1.91
CA ALA A 60 -4.41 5.28 -0.79
C ALA A 60 -3.91 4.49 0.43
N PRO A 61 -3.00 5.05 1.25
CA PRO A 61 -2.69 4.41 2.51
C PRO A 61 -4.05 4.13 3.17
N PRO A 62 -4.30 2.91 3.68
CA PRO A 62 -5.58 2.56 4.26
C PRO A 62 -5.96 3.71 5.19
N ALA A 63 -7.11 4.34 4.91
CA ALA A 63 -7.57 5.48 5.69
C ALA A 63 -7.42 5.12 7.16
N PRO A 64 -6.82 5.98 8.00
CA PRO A 64 -6.73 5.70 9.43
C PRO A 64 -8.15 5.36 9.89
N PRO A 65 -8.36 4.24 10.61
CA PRO A 65 -9.69 3.89 11.05
C PRO A 65 -10.24 5.10 11.79
N SER A 66 -11.38 5.60 11.31
CA SER A 66 -12.15 6.65 11.94
C SER A 66 -12.10 6.45 13.45
N SER A 67 -11.79 7.53 14.18
CA SER A 67 -11.41 7.61 15.61
C SER A 67 -12.43 7.02 16.61
N SER A 68 -13.41 6.27 16.15
CA SER A 68 -14.28 5.43 16.95
C SER A 68 -13.58 4.09 17.16
N CYS A 69 -13.04 3.86 18.36
CA CYS A 69 -12.70 2.50 18.74
C CYS A 69 -13.98 1.68 18.93
N VAL A 70 -14.41 1.06 17.84
CA VAL A 70 -15.57 0.19 17.79
C VAL A 70 -15.17 -1.12 17.14
N ASP A 71 -15.85 -2.19 17.52
CA ASP A 71 -15.70 -3.46 16.84
C ASP A 71 -16.34 -3.37 15.44
N GLY A 72 -15.65 -3.92 14.45
CA GLY A 72 -16.14 -4.07 13.07
C GLY A 72 -16.96 -5.34 12.84
N ALA A 73 -17.01 -6.26 13.81
CA ALA A 73 -17.85 -7.45 13.77
C ALA A 73 -18.86 -7.48 14.93
N THR A 74 -20.03 -8.06 14.69
CA THR A 74 -21.14 -8.12 15.67
C THR A 74 -21.01 -9.25 16.69
N ASN A 75 -20.15 -10.24 16.41
CA ASN A 75 -19.98 -11.45 17.22
C ASN A 75 -18.75 -11.40 18.14
N CYS A 76 -18.07 -10.25 18.27
CA CYS A 76 -16.84 -10.12 19.06
C CYS A 76 -16.97 -10.59 20.51
N ALA A 77 -18.10 -10.32 21.17
CA ALA A 77 -18.36 -10.75 22.54
C ALA A 77 -18.28 -12.28 22.72
N GLN A 78 -18.69 -13.06 21.71
CA GLN A 78 -18.63 -14.52 21.72
C GLN A 78 -17.19 -15.06 21.63
N PHE A 79 -16.28 -14.29 21.03
CA PHE A 79 -14.90 -14.70 20.76
C PHE A 79 -13.87 -13.86 21.51
N SER A 80 -14.26 -13.21 22.62
CA SER A 80 -13.38 -12.40 23.47
C SER A 80 -12.14 -13.17 23.97
N GLY A 81 -12.22 -14.50 24.09
CA GLY A 81 -11.07 -15.36 24.40
C GLY A 81 -10.05 -15.57 23.27
N GLN A 82 -10.31 -15.10 22.05
CA GLN A 82 -9.44 -15.33 20.87
C GLN A 82 -8.71 -14.07 20.38
N CYS A 83 -8.47 -13.10 21.27
CA CYS A 83 -7.72 -11.87 20.98
C CYS A 83 -6.28 -12.09 20.50
N GLY A 84 -5.74 -13.30 20.64
CA GLY A 84 -4.45 -13.68 20.05
C GLY A 84 -4.45 -13.74 18.52
N THR A 85 -5.62 -13.84 17.87
CA THR A 85 -5.70 -14.00 16.41
C THR A 85 -5.69 -12.66 15.68
N PRO A 86 -5.05 -12.58 14.48
CA PRO A 86 -5.01 -11.34 13.71
C PRO A 86 -6.41 -10.86 13.29
N LYS A 87 -7.34 -11.79 13.01
CA LYS A 87 -8.74 -11.46 12.73
C LYS A 87 -9.39 -10.71 13.88
N MET A 88 -9.19 -11.16 15.12
CA MET A 88 -9.78 -10.50 16.29
C MET A 88 -9.22 -9.10 16.50
N LYS A 89 -7.92 -8.91 16.29
CA LYS A 89 -7.30 -7.59 16.39
C LYS A 89 -7.79 -6.61 15.32
N THR A 90 -8.10 -7.11 14.12
CA THR A 90 -8.64 -6.28 13.02
C THR A 90 -10.11 -5.95 13.19
N PHE A 91 -10.96 -6.95 13.51
CA PHE A 91 -12.41 -6.81 13.51
C PHE A 91 -13.02 -6.58 14.90
N CYS A 92 -12.30 -6.89 15.98
CA CYS A 92 -12.79 -6.82 17.36
C CYS A 92 -11.83 -5.99 18.23
N LYS A 93 -11.35 -4.87 17.67
CA LYS A 93 -10.34 -4.00 18.28
C LYS A 93 -10.75 -3.43 19.64
N LYS A 94 -12.04 -3.12 19.83
CA LYS A 94 -12.59 -2.61 21.09
C LYS A 94 -12.72 -3.74 22.10
N THR A 95 -13.29 -4.87 21.70
CA THR A 95 -13.44 -6.06 22.55
C THR A 95 -12.09 -6.59 23.04
N CYS A 96 -11.04 -6.50 22.21
CA CYS A 96 -9.69 -6.93 22.56
C CYS A 96 -8.79 -5.85 23.17
N GLY A 97 -9.26 -4.62 23.32
CA GLY A 97 -8.46 -3.51 23.87
C GLY A 97 -7.16 -3.26 23.10
N VAL A 98 -7.22 -3.39 21.77
CA VAL A 98 -6.08 -3.12 20.85
C VAL A 98 -6.26 -1.81 20.07
N CYS A 99 -7.29 -1.07 20.44
CA CYS A 99 -7.28 0.38 20.46
C CYS A 99 -6.98 0.84 21.90
#